data_AF-A0A0P1GSY0-F1
#
_entry.id   AF-A0A0P1GSY0-F1
#
_cell.length_a   1.000
_cell.length_b   1.000
_cell.length_c   1.000
_cell.angle_alpha   90.00
_cell.angle_beta   90.00
_cell.angle_gamma   90.00
#
_symmetry.space_group_name_H-M   'P 1'
#
loop_
_entity.id
_entity.type
_entity.pdbx_description
1 polymer ?
#
loop_
_entity_poly.entity_id
_entity_poly.type
_entity_poly.pdbx_seq_one_letter_code
_entity_poly.pdbx_strand_id
1 'polypeptide(L)'
;MRLDGLDIARFLAFVGMVLVNFRIAAEVTGVGDLPSTIIDLLEGRAAALFVVLAGIGLGLSRAGMALVSRRAVFLIVLGMINVTIFEADILHYYGTYFLCVLPLLTAPARALWTAAVAVALIAYAGLIFGNYDAGWDWDALVYADFWTVTGYLRHTFYNGWHPVLPWLSFLMIGMALSRLDLGSPAIRLRIALYGALACIAGLIPAALTADPDLTDLLSTAPIPPTPFYILSATGSACVVIAACLWAGPALMRSRLTRTLSLAGRQSLTLYLAHILIGMGTMDTLGLLNGSLSNAAVLWISLSFCAACLIYAHLWQYVAKRGPLEALMRKLAG
;
A
#
# COMPACT_ATOMS: atom_id res chain seq x y z
N MET A 1 10.55 -18.03 -14.20
CA MET A 1 9.14 -18.37 -13.89
C MET A 1 8.42 -17.12 -13.46
N ARG A 2 7.19 -16.90 -13.92
CA ARG A 2 6.34 -15.83 -13.41
C ARG A 2 5.86 -16.23 -12.01
N LEU A 3 6.00 -15.35 -11.04
CA LEU A 3 5.58 -15.62 -9.66
C LEU A 3 4.13 -15.12 -9.51
N ASP A 4 3.17 -15.91 -9.99
CA ASP A 4 1.74 -15.54 -9.93
C ASP A 4 1.25 -15.27 -8.49
N GLY A 5 1.93 -15.82 -7.49
CA GLY A 5 1.71 -15.48 -6.08
C GLY A 5 1.91 -13.99 -5.75
N LEU A 6 2.81 -13.28 -6.46
CA LEU A 6 2.96 -11.83 -6.29
C LEU A 6 1.77 -11.07 -6.87
N ASP A 7 1.22 -11.54 -7.99
CA ASP A 7 0.03 -10.95 -8.60
C ASP A 7 -1.18 -11.17 -7.66
N ILE A 8 -1.34 -12.36 -7.06
CA ILE A 8 -2.36 -12.64 -6.03
C ILE A 8 -2.18 -11.73 -4.81
N ALA A 9 -0.97 -11.60 -4.28
CA ALA A 9 -0.69 -10.74 -3.13
C ALA A 9 -1.05 -9.27 -3.40
N ARG A 10 -0.85 -8.77 -4.65
CA ARG A 10 -1.28 -7.42 -5.03
C ARG A 10 -2.80 -7.27 -5.00
N PHE A 11 -3.54 -8.30 -5.43
CA PHE A 11 -4.99 -8.25 -5.33
C PHE A 11 -5.47 -8.28 -3.87
N LEU A 12 -4.85 -9.08 -3.00
CA LEU A 12 -5.17 -9.07 -1.57
C LEU A 12 -4.88 -7.72 -0.91
N ALA A 13 -3.76 -7.09 -1.26
CA ALA A 13 -3.46 -5.72 -0.83
C ALA A 13 -4.53 -4.72 -1.30
N PHE A 14 -4.98 -4.84 -2.56
CA PHE A 14 -6.08 -4.04 -3.09
C PHE A 14 -7.39 -4.26 -2.32
N VAL A 15 -7.77 -5.50 -2.03
CA VAL A 15 -8.96 -5.80 -1.22
C VAL A 15 -8.88 -5.11 0.13
N GLY A 16 -7.73 -5.20 0.82
CA GLY A 16 -7.53 -4.51 2.09
C GLY A 16 -7.67 -2.99 2.00
N MET A 17 -7.13 -2.37 0.94
CA MET A 17 -7.30 -0.94 0.70
C MET A 17 -8.75 -0.55 0.46
N VAL A 18 -9.53 -1.35 -0.28
CA VAL A 18 -10.97 -1.09 -0.48
C VAL A 18 -11.71 -1.12 0.85
N LEU A 19 -11.48 -2.15 1.68
CA LEU A 19 -12.16 -2.29 2.98
C LEU A 19 -11.90 -1.08 3.89
N VAL A 20 -10.65 -0.63 3.95
CA VAL A 20 -10.24 0.52 4.78
C VAL A 20 -10.80 1.82 4.21
N ASN A 21 -10.59 2.08 2.92
CA ASN A 21 -10.98 3.35 2.30
C ASN A 21 -12.50 3.53 2.28
N PHE A 22 -13.28 2.47 2.04
CA PHE A 22 -14.74 2.57 2.05
C PHE A 22 -15.28 2.85 3.46
N ARG A 23 -14.62 2.34 4.52
CA ARG A 23 -14.99 2.66 5.90
C ARG A 23 -14.69 4.11 6.25
N ILE A 24 -13.49 4.58 5.91
CA ILE A 24 -13.07 5.97 6.15
C ILE A 24 -14.00 6.92 5.39
N ALA A 25 -14.23 6.67 4.10
CA ALA A 25 -15.10 7.50 3.27
C ALA A 25 -16.57 7.47 3.75
N ALA A 26 -17.03 6.34 4.30
CA ALA A 26 -18.39 6.24 4.83
C ALA A 26 -18.55 6.86 6.23
N GLU A 27 -17.48 7.42 6.82
CA GLU A 27 -17.45 7.99 8.18
C GLU A 27 -17.91 7.00 9.26
N VAL A 28 -17.70 5.70 9.02
CA VAL A 28 -18.16 4.65 9.94
C VAL A 28 -17.10 4.41 11.02
N THR A 29 -17.43 4.87 12.22
CA THR A 29 -16.64 4.65 13.44
C THR A 29 -17.24 3.52 14.27
N GLY A 30 -16.40 2.82 15.04
CA GLY A 30 -16.86 1.73 15.90
C GLY A 30 -15.75 0.72 16.19
N VAL A 31 -15.68 0.27 17.45
CA VAL A 31 -14.64 -0.61 17.97
C VAL A 31 -15.29 -1.82 18.62
N GLY A 32 -14.72 -3.01 18.41
CA GLY A 32 -15.02 -4.21 19.19
C GLY A 32 -15.99 -5.20 18.56
N ASP A 33 -16.47 -4.97 17.33
CA ASP A 33 -17.15 -5.99 16.54
C ASP A 33 -16.18 -6.71 15.58
N LEU A 34 -16.57 -7.89 15.09
CA LEU A 34 -15.71 -8.67 14.19
C LEU A 34 -15.36 -7.90 12.89
N PRO A 35 -16.31 -7.20 12.23
CA PRO A 35 -16.00 -6.37 11.06
C PRO A 35 -14.96 -5.26 11.32
N SER A 36 -15.10 -4.48 12.39
CA SER A 36 -14.11 -3.43 12.75
C SER A 36 -12.74 -4.05 12.98
N THR A 37 -12.65 -5.13 13.77
CA THR A 37 -11.38 -5.83 14.04
C THR A 37 -10.66 -6.28 12.76
N ILE A 38 -11.41 -6.75 11.76
CA ILE A 38 -10.84 -7.16 10.47
C ILE A 38 -10.29 -5.94 9.72
N ILE A 39 -11.04 -4.83 9.68
CA ILE A 39 -10.64 -3.62 8.97
C ILE A 39 -9.46 -2.94 9.66
N ASP A 40 -9.47 -2.85 10.99
CA ASP A 40 -8.37 -2.31 11.81
C ASP A 40 -7.05 -3.07 11.57
N LEU A 41 -7.13 -4.40 11.43
CA LEU A 41 -5.96 -5.23 11.11
C LEU A 41 -5.40 -4.96 9.69
N LEU A 42 -6.20 -4.42 8.79
CA LEU A 42 -5.81 -4.11 7.41
C LEU A 42 -5.36 -2.65 7.26
N GLU A 43 -5.77 -1.78 8.16
CA GLU A 43 -5.50 -0.35 8.14
C GLU A 43 -3.99 -0.06 8.11
N GLY A 44 -3.57 0.71 7.11
CA GLY A 44 -2.17 0.96 6.78
C GLY A 44 -1.36 -0.26 6.29
N ARG A 45 -1.63 -1.47 6.80
CA ARG A 45 -0.90 -2.70 6.45
C ARG A 45 -1.17 -3.15 5.02
N ALA A 46 -2.39 -2.97 4.52
CA ALA A 46 -2.75 -3.27 3.13
C ALA A 46 -1.98 -2.39 2.14
N ALA A 47 -1.88 -1.08 2.41
CA ALA A 47 -1.09 -0.14 1.63
C ALA A 47 0.42 -0.46 1.73
N ALA A 48 0.93 -0.77 2.93
CA ALA A 48 2.33 -1.18 3.12
C ALA A 48 2.70 -2.44 2.30
N LEU A 49 1.84 -3.47 2.31
CA LEU A 49 1.99 -4.65 1.46
C LEU A 49 2.05 -4.28 -0.02
N PHE A 50 1.18 -3.36 -0.47
CA PHE A 50 1.18 -2.86 -1.83
C PHE A 50 2.51 -2.19 -2.20
N VAL A 51 3.11 -1.43 -1.29
CA VAL A 51 4.39 -0.70 -1.52
C VAL A 51 5.57 -1.66 -1.54
N VAL A 52 5.60 -2.65 -0.64
CA VAL A 52 6.61 -3.73 -0.68
C VAL A 52 6.52 -4.50 -2.00
N LEU A 53 5.31 -4.83 -2.48
CA LEU A 53 5.11 -5.50 -3.77
C LEU A 53 5.53 -4.63 -4.96
N ALA A 54 5.34 -3.31 -4.88
CA ALA A 54 5.84 -2.37 -5.87
C ALA A 54 7.38 -2.37 -5.91
N GLY A 55 8.03 -2.43 -4.74
CA GLY A 55 9.48 -2.54 -4.61
C GLY A 55 10.01 -3.85 -5.19
N ILE A 56 9.35 -4.98 -4.90
CA ILE A 56 9.68 -6.27 -5.52
C ILE A 56 9.53 -6.19 -7.04
N GLY A 57 8.42 -5.62 -7.52
CA GLY A 57 8.15 -5.45 -8.95
C GLY A 57 9.21 -4.60 -9.65
N LEU A 58 9.62 -3.48 -9.03
CA LEU A 58 10.67 -2.61 -9.54
C LEU A 58 12.03 -3.31 -9.53
N GLY A 59 12.36 -4.04 -8.47
CA GLY A 59 13.63 -4.74 -8.35
C GLY A 59 13.78 -5.96 -9.27
N LEU A 60 12.67 -6.62 -9.63
CA LEU A 60 12.64 -7.69 -10.65
C LEU A 60 12.59 -7.15 -12.08
N SER A 61 12.23 -5.87 -12.25
CA SER A 61 12.15 -5.22 -13.56
C SER A 61 13.54 -4.96 -14.12
N ARG A 62 13.70 -5.12 -15.44
CA ARG A 62 14.88 -4.68 -16.18
C ARG A 62 14.76 -3.23 -16.71
N ALA A 63 13.81 -2.48 -16.17
CA ALA A 63 13.57 -1.11 -16.59
C ALA A 63 14.75 -0.21 -16.17
N GLY A 64 15.34 0.48 -17.14
CA GLY A 64 16.33 1.53 -16.86
C GLY A 64 15.70 2.79 -16.26
N MET A 65 16.54 3.68 -15.74
CA MET A 65 16.13 4.93 -15.08
C MET A 65 15.13 5.75 -15.90
N ALA A 66 15.33 5.87 -17.21
CA ALA A 66 14.43 6.63 -18.09
C ALA A 66 13.01 6.06 -18.17
N LEU A 67 12.84 4.73 -18.11
CA LEU A 67 11.52 4.11 -18.12
C LEU A 67 10.84 4.25 -16.74
N VAL A 68 11.60 4.06 -15.66
CA VAL A 68 11.11 4.25 -14.29
C VAL A 68 10.65 5.70 -14.09
N SER A 69 11.45 6.68 -14.55
CA SER A 69 11.15 8.11 -14.43
C SER A 69 9.87 8.49 -15.17
N ARG A 70 9.68 8.01 -16.40
CA ARG A 70 8.44 8.27 -17.16
C ARG A 70 7.20 7.71 -16.47
N ARG A 71 7.29 6.48 -15.93
CA ARG A 71 6.19 5.87 -15.18
C ARG A 71 5.92 6.60 -13.87
N ALA A 72 6.98 7.04 -13.20
CA ALA A 72 6.88 7.85 -11.99
C ALA A 72 6.14 9.17 -12.24
N VAL A 73 6.53 9.91 -13.30
CA VAL A 73 5.85 11.14 -13.71
C VAL A 73 4.39 10.88 -14.09
N PHE A 74 4.12 9.80 -14.83
CA PHE A 74 2.74 9.41 -15.15
C PHE A 74 1.90 9.20 -13.88
N LEU A 75 2.43 8.50 -12.87
CA LEU A 75 1.75 8.27 -11.60
C LEU A 75 1.59 9.55 -10.77
N ILE A 76 2.57 10.45 -10.79
CA ILE A 76 2.45 11.78 -10.16
C ILE A 76 1.31 12.56 -10.80
N VAL A 77 1.30 12.70 -12.13
CA VAL A 77 0.26 13.46 -12.83
C VAL A 77 -1.12 12.87 -12.55
N LEU A 78 -1.25 11.54 -12.66
CA LEU A 78 -2.52 10.87 -12.39
C LEU A 78 -2.95 11.00 -10.93
N GLY A 79 -2.02 10.91 -9.99
CA GLY A 79 -2.27 11.10 -8.57
C GLY A 79 -2.67 12.52 -8.22
N MET A 80 -2.03 13.53 -8.82
CA MET A 80 -2.42 14.94 -8.62
C MET A 80 -3.83 15.23 -9.13
N ILE A 81 -4.25 14.58 -10.22
CA ILE A 81 -5.65 14.63 -10.68
C ILE A 81 -6.56 13.90 -9.67
N ASN A 82 -6.14 12.75 -9.17
CA ASN A 82 -6.94 11.96 -8.24
C ASN A 82 -7.12 12.64 -6.87
N VAL A 83 -6.12 13.39 -6.39
CA VAL A 83 -6.19 14.16 -5.13
C VAL A 83 -7.35 15.17 -5.14
N THR A 84 -7.77 15.68 -6.30
CA THR A 84 -8.93 16.60 -6.37
C THR A 84 -10.27 15.91 -6.12
N ILE A 85 -10.27 14.57 -6.06
CA ILE A 85 -11.47 13.73 -5.84
C ILE A 85 -11.33 12.97 -4.51
N PHE A 86 -10.13 12.53 -4.17
CA PHE A 86 -9.85 11.71 -3.00
C PHE A 86 -8.50 12.07 -2.38
N GLU A 87 -8.53 12.71 -1.20
CA GLU A 87 -7.33 13.25 -0.54
C GLU A 87 -6.31 12.17 -0.13
N ALA A 88 -6.78 10.96 0.20
CA ALA A 88 -5.92 9.83 0.54
C ALA A 88 -5.33 9.08 -0.68
N ASP A 89 -5.18 9.77 -1.82
CA ASP A 89 -4.49 9.24 -3.01
C ASP A 89 -3.09 8.69 -2.66
N ILE A 90 -2.77 7.52 -3.21
CA ILE A 90 -1.45 6.88 -3.04
C ILE A 90 -0.56 7.04 -4.29
N LEU A 91 -1.12 7.43 -5.44
CA LEU A 91 -0.42 7.39 -6.73
C LEU A 91 0.70 8.44 -6.82
N HIS A 92 0.46 9.67 -6.33
CA HIS A 92 1.49 10.71 -6.38
C HIS A 92 2.68 10.37 -5.48
N TYR A 93 2.43 9.74 -4.34
CA TYR A 93 3.48 9.20 -3.48
C TYR A 93 4.27 8.10 -4.20
N TYR A 94 3.59 7.16 -4.86
CA TYR A 94 4.26 6.09 -5.62
C TYR A 94 5.22 6.60 -6.69
N GLY A 95 4.76 7.58 -7.47
CA GLY A 95 5.63 8.21 -8.45
C GLY A 95 6.81 8.91 -7.78
N THR A 96 6.58 9.61 -6.67
CA THR A 96 7.67 10.24 -5.89
C THR A 96 8.67 9.20 -5.36
N TYR A 97 8.20 8.08 -4.81
CA TYR A 97 9.07 7.00 -4.34
C TYR A 97 9.95 6.46 -5.46
N PHE A 98 9.38 6.24 -6.65
CA PHE A 98 10.11 5.76 -7.81
C PHE A 98 11.20 6.72 -8.27
N LEU A 99 10.97 8.04 -8.17
CA LEU A 99 12.01 9.05 -8.42
C LEU A 99 13.11 9.00 -7.36
N CYS A 100 12.74 8.92 -6.07
CA CYS A 100 13.68 8.88 -4.96
C CYS A 100 14.61 7.65 -5.00
N VAL A 101 14.14 6.49 -5.46
CA VAL A 101 14.97 5.27 -5.56
C VAL A 101 15.75 5.13 -6.86
N LEU A 102 15.68 6.08 -7.80
CA LEU A 102 16.45 6.01 -9.06
C LEU A 102 17.96 5.75 -8.84
N PRO A 103 18.64 6.38 -7.86
CA PRO A 103 20.05 6.11 -7.58
C PRO A 103 20.32 4.70 -7.01
N LEU A 104 19.27 4.04 -6.49
CA LEU A 104 19.36 2.75 -5.80
C LEU A 104 18.86 1.57 -6.65
N LEU A 105 18.48 1.78 -7.90
CA LEU A 105 17.90 0.73 -8.75
C LEU A 105 18.80 -0.51 -8.89
N THR A 106 20.11 -0.29 -9.02
CA THR A 106 21.12 -1.36 -9.15
C THR A 106 21.83 -1.68 -7.84
N ALA A 107 21.40 -1.06 -6.73
CA ALA A 107 22.04 -1.26 -5.44
C ALA A 107 21.89 -2.72 -4.96
N PRO A 108 22.91 -3.26 -4.26
CA PRO A 108 22.83 -4.58 -3.65
C PRO A 108 21.84 -4.57 -2.48
N ALA A 109 21.34 -5.76 -2.10
CA ALA A 109 20.36 -5.90 -1.01
C ALA A 109 20.79 -5.21 0.29
N ARG A 110 22.08 -5.30 0.65
CA ARG A 110 22.63 -4.67 1.86
C ARG A 110 22.43 -3.16 1.87
N ALA A 111 22.73 -2.48 0.75
CA ALA A 111 22.57 -1.03 0.64
C ALA A 111 21.09 -0.61 0.71
N LEU A 112 20.18 -1.41 0.16
CA LEU A 112 18.73 -1.17 0.23
C LEU A 112 18.20 -1.32 1.67
N TRP A 113 18.64 -2.35 2.40
CA TRP A 113 18.30 -2.51 3.82
C TRP A 113 18.83 -1.36 4.67
N THR A 114 20.08 -0.95 4.47
CA THR A 114 20.65 0.18 5.23
C THR A 114 19.94 1.49 4.92
N ALA A 115 19.59 1.74 3.66
CA ALA A 115 18.85 2.94 3.27
C ALA A 115 17.42 2.94 3.86
N ALA A 116 16.74 1.79 3.87
CA ALA A 116 15.42 1.65 4.49
C ALA A 116 15.44 1.92 6.00
N VAL A 117 16.46 1.44 6.72
CA VAL A 117 16.65 1.76 8.14
C VAL A 117 16.94 3.24 8.33
N ALA A 118 17.86 3.81 7.55
CA ALA A 118 18.20 5.23 7.65
C ALA A 118 16.97 6.13 7.43
N VAL A 119 16.16 5.87 6.40
CA VAL A 119 14.93 6.62 6.12
C VAL A 119 13.94 6.54 7.28
N ALA A 120 13.72 5.35 7.84
CA ALA A 120 12.82 5.17 8.97
C ALA A 120 13.29 5.93 10.22
N LEU A 121 14.60 5.92 10.50
CA LEU A 121 15.18 6.65 11.64
C LEU A 121 15.15 8.18 11.43
N ILE A 122 15.37 8.65 10.20
CA ILE A 122 15.24 10.09 9.86
C ILE A 122 13.79 10.55 10.08
N ALA A 123 12.81 9.77 9.60
CA ALA A 123 11.40 10.08 9.83
C ALA A 123 11.05 10.12 11.32
N TYR A 124 11.54 9.15 12.09
CA TYR A 124 11.32 9.08 13.54
C TYR A 124 11.94 10.25 14.30
N ALA A 125 13.15 10.67 13.93
CA ALA A 125 13.72 11.91 14.46
C ALA A 125 12.85 13.13 14.10
N GLY A 126 12.28 13.15 12.90
CA GLY A 126 11.27 14.14 12.51
C GLY A 126 10.07 14.16 13.44
N LEU A 127 9.51 13.00 13.82
CA LEU A 127 8.40 12.92 14.77
C LEU A 127 8.75 13.49 16.15
N ILE A 128 9.99 13.32 16.60
CA ILE A 128 10.44 13.80 17.93
C ILE A 128 10.72 15.30 17.93
N PHE A 129 11.31 15.83 16.86
CA PHE A 129 11.83 17.21 16.82
C PHE A 129 11.02 18.16 15.95
N GLY A 130 10.10 17.64 15.13
CA GLY A 130 9.28 18.40 14.19
C GLY A 130 7.82 18.47 14.63
N ASN A 131 7.00 19.14 13.82
CA ASN A 131 5.56 19.23 14.01
C ASN A 131 4.85 18.40 12.93
N TYR A 132 4.42 17.18 13.28
CA TYR A 132 3.72 16.28 12.37
C TYR A 132 2.32 16.79 12.01
N ASP A 133 1.67 17.54 12.90
CA ASP A 133 0.32 18.07 12.70
C ASP A 133 0.26 19.32 11.81
N ALA A 134 1.42 19.88 11.44
CA ALA A 134 1.48 21.09 10.64
C ALA A 134 0.72 20.96 9.30
N GLY A 135 -0.33 21.76 9.14
CA GLY A 135 -1.15 21.82 7.92
C GLY A 135 -2.37 20.88 7.91
N TRP A 136 -2.53 20.03 8.92
CA TRP A 136 -3.68 19.14 9.04
C TRP A 136 -4.83 19.76 9.82
N ASP A 137 -6.03 19.52 9.32
CA ASP A 137 -7.26 19.43 10.10
C ASP A 137 -7.63 17.94 10.19
N TRP A 138 -7.31 17.30 11.32
CA TRP A 138 -7.56 15.87 11.52
C TRP A 138 -9.03 15.53 11.74
N ASP A 139 -9.86 16.51 12.13
CA ASP A 139 -11.30 16.30 12.30
C ASP A 139 -11.99 16.27 10.93
N ALA A 140 -11.62 17.19 10.03
CA ALA A 140 -12.13 17.23 8.66
C ALA A 140 -11.39 16.27 7.71
N LEU A 141 -10.24 15.73 8.13
CA LEU A 141 -9.29 14.97 7.30
C LEU A 141 -8.83 15.75 6.05
N VAL A 142 -8.64 17.06 6.21
CA VAL A 142 -8.26 18.00 5.13
C VAL A 142 -6.86 18.58 5.35
N TYR A 143 -6.09 18.72 4.27
CA TYR A 143 -4.79 19.40 4.29
C TYR A 143 -4.86 20.84 3.77
N ALA A 144 -4.70 21.82 4.67
CA ALA A 144 -5.06 23.22 4.42
C ALA A 144 -4.25 23.93 3.32
N ASP A 145 -2.93 23.69 3.25
CA ASP A 145 -2.01 24.40 2.36
C ASP A 145 -1.39 23.50 1.28
N PHE A 146 -2.04 22.38 0.94
CA PHE A 146 -1.54 21.36 0.00
C PHE A 146 -1.11 21.95 -1.35
N TRP A 147 -1.86 22.93 -1.86
CA TRP A 147 -1.60 23.55 -3.16
C TRP A 147 -0.48 24.60 -3.16
N THR A 148 0.15 24.84 -2.01
CA THR A 148 1.38 25.65 -1.92
C THR A 148 2.61 24.76 -2.10
N VAL A 149 3.73 25.33 -2.54
CA VAL A 149 4.99 24.56 -2.69
C VAL A 149 5.42 23.96 -1.36
N THR A 150 5.36 24.74 -0.27
CA THR A 150 5.77 24.29 1.07
C THR A 150 4.84 23.22 1.61
N GLY A 151 3.52 23.41 1.50
CA GLY A 151 2.53 22.44 1.96
C GLY A 151 2.62 21.13 1.18
N TYR A 152 2.74 21.20 -0.16
CA TYR A 152 2.95 20.01 -1.00
C TYR A 152 4.21 19.23 -0.59
N LEU A 153 5.35 19.90 -0.40
CA LEU A 153 6.59 19.24 0.01
C LEU A 153 6.46 18.62 1.40
N ARG A 154 5.86 19.32 2.36
CA ARG A 154 5.64 18.81 3.73
C ARG A 154 4.70 17.59 3.70
N HIS A 155 3.58 17.68 3.01
CA HIS A 155 2.62 16.58 2.84
C HIS A 155 3.28 15.38 2.15
N THR A 156 3.89 15.57 0.99
CA THR A 156 4.46 14.45 0.22
C THR A 156 5.64 13.80 0.92
N PHE A 157 6.52 14.56 1.58
CA PHE A 157 7.74 13.99 2.15
C PHE A 157 7.66 13.63 3.63
N TYR A 158 6.79 14.25 4.42
CA TYR A 158 6.87 14.17 5.88
C TYR A 158 5.58 13.74 6.56
N ASN A 159 4.45 14.41 6.32
CA ASN A 159 3.25 14.23 7.16
C ASN A 159 1.95 13.91 6.41
N GLY A 160 1.98 13.61 5.12
CA GLY A 160 0.77 13.22 4.40
C GLY A 160 0.21 11.84 4.81
N TRP A 161 -0.77 11.33 4.06
CA TRP A 161 -1.32 9.97 4.27
C TRP A 161 -0.27 8.85 4.12
N HIS A 162 0.67 9.03 3.18
CA HIS A 162 1.71 8.03 2.85
C HIS A 162 3.05 8.73 2.57
N PRO A 163 3.65 9.43 3.54
CA PRO A 163 4.78 10.33 3.26
C PRO A 163 6.04 9.55 2.87
N VAL A 164 6.86 10.12 1.96
CA VAL A 164 8.14 9.53 1.52
C VAL A 164 9.00 9.10 2.71
N LEU A 165 9.10 9.94 3.73
CA LEU A 165 9.69 9.58 5.01
C LEU A 165 8.54 9.21 5.96
N PRO A 166 8.36 7.94 6.37
CA PRO A 166 9.24 6.78 6.18
C PRO A 166 8.84 5.78 5.07
N TRP A 167 7.75 5.97 4.32
CA TRP A 167 7.18 4.91 3.47
C TRP A 167 8.11 4.41 2.35
N LEU A 168 9.10 5.23 1.94
CA LEU A 168 10.15 4.80 1.01
C LEU A 168 10.91 3.57 1.52
N SER A 169 10.95 3.34 2.84
CA SER A 169 11.49 2.13 3.45
C SER A 169 10.79 0.86 2.95
N PHE A 170 9.45 0.84 2.86
CA PHE A 170 8.72 -0.33 2.33
C PHE A 170 9.13 -0.65 0.90
N LEU A 171 9.30 0.38 0.06
CA LEU A 171 9.70 0.21 -1.33
C LEU A 171 11.11 -0.37 -1.42
N MET A 172 12.07 0.20 -0.67
CA MET A 172 13.46 -0.29 -0.65
C MET A 172 13.57 -1.70 -0.09
N ILE A 173 12.78 -2.05 0.93
CA ILE A 173 12.69 -3.41 1.47
C ILE A 173 12.18 -4.37 0.40
N GLY A 174 11.12 -4.01 -0.33
CA GLY A 174 10.64 -4.78 -1.47
C GLY A 174 11.72 -4.99 -2.54
N MET A 175 12.47 -3.94 -2.88
CA MET A 175 13.60 -4.04 -3.80
C MET A 175 14.69 -4.97 -3.24
N ALA A 176 14.98 -4.94 -1.94
CA ALA A 176 15.96 -5.81 -1.31
C ALA A 176 15.51 -7.29 -1.37
N LEU A 177 14.23 -7.57 -1.11
CA LEU A 177 13.64 -8.91 -1.22
C LEU A 177 13.70 -9.44 -2.66
N SER A 178 13.59 -8.58 -3.67
CA SER A 178 13.72 -8.98 -5.09
C SER A 178 15.08 -9.55 -5.46
N ARG A 179 16.12 -9.31 -4.62
CA ARG A 179 17.47 -9.83 -4.82
C ARG A 179 17.61 -11.28 -4.36
N LEU A 180 16.62 -11.80 -3.63
CA LEU A 180 16.58 -13.18 -3.17
C LEU A 180 15.94 -14.08 -4.24
N ASP A 181 16.29 -15.37 -4.24
CA ASP A 181 15.59 -16.35 -5.06
C ASP A 181 14.20 -16.67 -4.47
N LEU A 182 13.21 -15.86 -4.83
CA LEU A 182 11.81 -16.07 -4.47
C LEU A 182 11.21 -17.36 -5.07
N GLY A 183 11.93 -18.06 -5.97
CA GLY A 183 11.61 -19.39 -6.45
C GLY A 183 11.87 -20.48 -5.40
N SER A 184 12.85 -20.28 -4.53
CA SER A 184 13.30 -21.27 -3.55
C SER A 184 12.32 -21.42 -2.38
N PRO A 185 11.82 -22.64 -2.08
CA PRO A 185 10.96 -22.88 -0.92
C PRO A 185 11.62 -22.50 0.40
N ALA A 186 12.94 -22.70 0.53
CA ALA A 186 13.69 -22.34 1.72
C ALA A 186 13.75 -20.83 1.94
N ILE A 187 13.89 -20.06 0.86
CA ILE A 187 13.85 -18.59 0.93
C ILE A 187 12.44 -18.10 1.30
N ARG A 188 11.38 -18.70 0.74
CA ARG A 188 10.00 -18.37 1.12
C ARG A 188 9.74 -18.63 2.61
N LEU A 189 10.22 -19.76 3.14
CA LEU A 189 10.12 -20.06 4.57
C LEU A 189 10.84 -19.02 5.42
N ARG A 190 12.07 -18.65 5.05
CA ARG A 190 12.85 -17.62 5.76
C ARG A 190 12.15 -16.26 5.73
N ILE A 191 11.61 -15.85 4.59
CA ILE A 191 10.84 -14.59 4.47
C ILE A 191 9.61 -14.65 5.40
N ALA A 192 8.88 -15.77 5.43
CA ALA A 192 7.75 -15.93 6.34
C ALA A 192 8.16 -15.86 7.82
N LEU A 193 9.21 -16.59 8.22
CA LEU A 193 9.66 -16.66 9.61
C LEU A 193 10.23 -15.32 10.10
N TYR A 194 11.13 -14.71 9.33
CA TYR A 194 11.67 -13.39 9.70
C TYR A 194 10.61 -12.30 9.60
N GLY A 195 9.66 -12.42 8.67
CA GLY A 195 8.49 -11.54 8.60
C GLY A 195 7.61 -11.65 9.84
N ALA A 196 7.29 -12.87 10.29
CA ALA A 196 6.52 -13.08 11.50
C ALA A 196 7.26 -12.55 12.74
N LEU A 197 8.58 -12.80 12.84
CA LEU A 197 9.40 -12.28 13.92
C LEU A 197 9.44 -10.74 13.93
N ALA A 198 9.62 -10.10 12.77
CA ALA A 198 9.56 -8.64 12.64
C ALA A 198 8.17 -8.08 13.01
N CYS A 199 7.11 -8.77 12.58
CA CYS A 199 5.73 -8.41 12.91
C CYS A 199 5.53 -8.33 14.43
N ILE A 200 5.96 -9.39 15.14
CA ILE A 200 5.87 -9.49 16.60
C ILE A 200 6.79 -8.48 17.27
N ALA A 201 8.04 -8.38 16.81
CA ALA A 201 9.03 -7.47 17.39
C ALA A 201 8.58 -6.01 17.36
N GLY A 202 7.89 -5.58 16.31
CA GLY A 202 7.33 -4.23 16.23
C GLY A 202 6.20 -3.96 17.23
N LEU A 203 5.51 -4.99 17.73
CA LEU A 203 4.43 -4.83 18.72
C LEU A 203 4.93 -4.74 20.16
N ILE A 204 6.14 -5.22 20.43
CA ILE A 204 6.69 -5.31 21.79
C ILE A 204 6.85 -3.94 22.46
N PRO A 205 7.43 -2.90 21.83
CA PRO A 205 7.76 -1.65 22.50
C PRO A 205 6.57 -0.93 23.13
N ALA A 206 5.45 -0.80 22.42
CA ALA A 206 4.23 -0.22 22.96
C ALA A 206 3.66 -1.01 24.16
N ALA A 207 3.86 -2.33 24.20
CA ALA A 207 3.39 -3.18 25.30
C ALA A 207 4.26 -3.07 26.57
N LEU A 208 5.45 -2.45 26.49
CA LEU A 208 6.38 -2.30 27.60
C LEU A 208 6.24 -0.97 28.35
N THR A 209 5.42 -0.05 27.86
CA THR A 209 5.17 1.26 28.49
C THR A 209 3.71 1.39 28.93
N ALA A 210 3.48 2.10 30.02
CA ALA A 210 2.16 2.52 30.47
C ALA A 210 1.93 4.03 30.29
N ASP A 211 2.97 4.77 29.85
CA ASP A 211 2.90 6.19 29.57
C ASP A 211 2.26 6.42 28.19
N PRO A 212 1.08 7.08 28.11
CA PRO A 212 0.37 7.31 26.86
C PRO A 212 1.21 8.03 25.80
N ASP A 213 2.01 9.02 26.18
CA ASP A 213 2.79 9.82 25.23
C ASP A 213 3.89 8.97 24.59
N LEU A 214 4.49 8.05 25.36
CA LEU A 214 5.44 7.07 24.83
C LEU A 214 4.75 5.97 24.04
N THR A 215 3.54 5.57 24.41
CA THR A 215 2.79 4.54 23.68
C THR A 215 2.56 4.96 22.23
N ASP A 216 2.21 6.21 21.96
CA ASP A 216 1.99 6.70 20.58
C ASP A 216 3.27 6.64 19.74
N LEU A 217 4.40 7.07 20.30
CA LEU A 217 5.72 7.03 19.65
C LEU A 217 6.27 5.61 19.45
N LEU A 218 5.84 4.67 20.29
CA LEU A 218 6.24 3.27 20.23
C LEU A 218 5.19 2.37 19.53
N SER A 219 4.06 2.95 19.10
CA SER A 219 2.93 2.24 18.54
C SER A 219 3.22 1.68 17.14
N THR A 220 2.36 0.78 16.68
CA THR A 220 2.31 0.34 15.28
C THR A 220 1.15 0.97 14.52
N ALA A 221 0.66 2.12 14.96
CA ALA A 221 -0.34 2.88 14.21
C ALA A 221 0.26 3.38 12.89
N PRO A 222 -0.52 3.46 11.81
CA PRO A 222 -0.02 3.91 10.52
C PRO A 222 0.22 5.42 10.43
N ILE A 223 -0.39 6.20 11.32
CA ILE A 223 -0.31 7.66 11.37
C ILE A 223 -0.18 8.10 12.84
N PRO A 224 0.92 8.79 13.24
CA PRO A 224 2.15 8.95 12.48
C PRO A 224 2.92 7.62 12.33
N PRO A 225 3.55 7.34 11.18
CA PRO A 225 4.25 6.07 10.94
C PRO A 225 5.59 6.00 11.68
N THR A 226 5.64 5.21 12.75
CA THR A 226 6.88 4.96 13.53
C THR A 226 7.76 3.87 12.90
N PRO A 227 9.05 3.72 13.29
CA PRO A 227 9.87 2.58 12.89
C PRO A 227 9.26 1.22 13.28
N PHE A 228 8.48 1.17 14.35
CA PHE A 228 7.80 -0.03 14.81
C PHE A 228 6.64 -0.41 13.91
N TYR A 229 5.88 0.59 13.42
CA TYR A 229 4.93 0.40 12.34
C TYR A 229 5.62 -0.13 11.08
N ILE A 230 6.72 0.49 10.63
CA ILE A 230 7.47 0.02 9.45
C ILE A 230 7.92 -1.44 9.61
N LEU A 231 8.48 -1.79 10.77
CA LEU A 231 8.92 -3.15 11.07
C LEU A 231 7.74 -4.12 11.08
N SER A 232 6.65 -3.77 11.78
CA SER A 232 5.51 -4.66 11.95
C SER A 232 4.74 -4.88 10.64
N ALA A 233 4.47 -3.80 9.91
CA ALA A 233 3.75 -3.82 8.64
C ALA A 233 4.56 -4.55 7.55
N THR A 234 5.88 -4.32 7.48
CA THR A 234 6.78 -5.09 6.61
C THR A 234 6.74 -6.58 6.98
N GLY A 235 6.74 -6.89 8.28
CA GLY A 235 6.66 -8.25 8.77
C GLY A 235 5.40 -8.97 8.27
N SER A 236 4.23 -8.35 8.45
CA SER A 236 2.96 -8.87 7.93
C SER A 236 2.95 -8.98 6.40
N ALA A 237 3.53 -8.01 5.69
CA ALA A 237 3.63 -8.06 4.23
C ALA A 237 4.48 -9.26 3.76
N CYS A 238 5.62 -9.51 4.39
CA CYS A 238 6.49 -10.66 4.12
C CYS A 238 5.75 -12.00 4.32
N VAL A 239 4.96 -12.12 5.39
CA VAL A 239 4.15 -13.32 5.66
C VAL A 239 3.11 -13.53 4.55
N VAL A 240 2.35 -12.49 4.18
CA VAL A 240 1.34 -12.57 3.12
C VAL A 240 1.96 -12.91 1.77
N ILE A 241 3.09 -12.28 1.43
CA ILE A 241 3.83 -12.55 0.19
C ILE A 241 4.31 -14.00 0.16
N ALA A 242 4.94 -14.48 1.22
CA ALA A 242 5.43 -15.85 1.30
C ALA A 242 4.29 -16.88 1.21
N ALA A 243 3.17 -16.63 1.90
CA ALA A 243 1.96 -17.45 1.82
C ALA A 243 1.42 -17.52 0.38
N CYS A 244 1.31 -16.37 -0.31
CA CYS A 244 0.84 -16.34 -1.70
C CYS A 244 1.81 -17.04 -2.66
N LEU A 245 3.12 -16.93 -2.43
CA LEU A 245 4.15 -17.61 -3.23
C LEU A 245 4.12 -19.14 -3.04
N TRP A 246 3.85 -19.63 -1.83
CA TRP A 246 3.64 -21.07 -1.59
C TRP A 246 2.32 -21.58 -2.13
N ALA A 247 1.25 -20.80 -1.92
CA ALA A 247 -0.09 -21.14 -2.40
C ALA A 247 -0.11 -21.23 -3.93
N GLY A 248 0.56 -20.30 -4.62
CA GLY A 248 0.53 -20.17 -6.09
C GLY A 248 0.55 -21.49 -6.87
N PRO A 249 1.60 -22.33 -6.76
CA PRO A 249 1.69 -23.59 -7.53
C PRO A 249 0.54 -24.57 -7.30
N ALA A 250 0.08 -24.74 -6.06
CA ALA A 250 -1.02 -25.65 -5.72
C ALA A 250 -2.38 -25.05 -6.13
N LEU A 251 -2.54 -23.74 -5.93
CA LEU A 251 -3.78 -23.03 -6.15
C LEU A 251 -4.06 -22.73 -7.63
N MET A 252 -3.03 -22.62 -8.49
CA MET A 252 -3.17 -22.38 -9.95
C MET A 252 -3.88 -23.50 -10.71
N ARG A 253 -4.14 -24.66 -10.07
CA ARG A 253 -5.02 -25.69 -10.62
C ARG A 253 -6.50 -25.26 -10.62
N SER A 254 -6.87 -24.25 -9.83
CA SER A 254 -8.24 -23.75 -9.72
C SER A 254 -8.49 -22.51 -10.62
N ARG A 255 -9.73 -22.35 -11.11
CA ARG A 255 -10.12 -21.17 -11.91
C ARG A 255 -10.08 -19.87 -11.10
N LEU A 256 -10.37 -19.94 -9.80
CA LEU A 256 -10.45 -18.79 -8.90
C LEU A 256 -9.12 -18.04 -8.82
N THR A 257 -8.01 -18.75 -8.70
CA THR A 257 -6.68 -18.15 -8.47
C THR A 257 -6.09 -17.54 -9.73
N ARG A 258 -6.44 -18.09 -10.90
CA ARG A 258 -6.19 -17.43 -12.17
C ARG A 258 -6.91 -16.08 -12.22
N THR A 259 -8.15 -16.00 -11.77
CA THR A 259 -8.89 -14.73 -11.72
C THR A 259 -8.28 -13.74 -10.71
N LEU A 260 -7.85 -14.21 -9.53
CA LEU A 260 -7.14 -13.37 -8.55
C LEU A 260 -5.83 -12.79 -9.12
N SER A 261 -5.03 -13.63 -9.79
CA SER A 261 -3.79 -13.18 -10.46
C SER A 261 -4.10 -12.18 -11.59
N LEU A 262 -5.15 -12.41 -12.38
CA LEU A 262 -5.57 -11.46 -13.43
C LEU A 262 -5.97 -10.11 -12.85
N ALA A 263 -6.73 -10.09 -11.76
CA ALA A 263 -7.12 -8.86 -11.08
C ALA A 263 -5.90 -8.12 -10.51
N GLY A 264 -4.98 -8.83 -9.86
CA GLY A 264 -3.76 -8.24 -9.31
C GLY A 264 -2.78 -7.66 -10.35
N ARG A 265 -2.93 -8.04 -11.63
CA ARG A 265 -2.20 -7.43 -12.75
C ARG A 265 -2.82 -6.13 -13.26
N GLN A 266 -4.03 -5.81 -12.80
CA GLN A 266 -4.80 -4.63 -13.17
C GLN A 266 -4.94 -3.67 -11.99
N SER A 267 -3.92 -3.64 -11.12
CA SER A 267 -4.00 -2.92 -9.85
C SER A 267 -4.19 -1.41 -10.00
N LEU A 268 -3.67 -0.77 -11.05
CA LEU A 268 -3.87 0.66 -11.30
C LEU A 268 -5.30 0.92 -11.77
N THR A 269 -5.81 0.09 -12.69
CA THR A 269 -7.20 0.16 -13.13
C THR A 269 -8.16 -0.01 -11.96
N LEU A 270 -7.97 -1.07 -11.17
CA LEU A 270 -8.83 -1.37 -10.03
C LEU A 270 -8.70 -0.30 -8.93
N TYR A 271 -7.50 0.25 -8.72
CA TYR A 271 -7.30 1.36 -7.81
C TYR A 271 -8.14 2.58 -8.24
N LEU A 272 -8.07 3.08 -9.47
CA LEU A 272 -8.95 4.20 -9.82
C LEU A 272 -10.43 3.81 -9.87
N ALA A 273 -10.77 2.55 -10.17
CA ALA A 273 -12.15 2.09 -10.12
C ALA A 273 -12.75 2.11 -8.71
N HIS A 274 -12.00 1.75 -7.65
CA HIS A 274 -12.56 1.79 -6.28
C HIS A 274 -12.87 3.21 -5.81
N ILE A 275 -12.15 4.19 -6.34
CA ILE A 275 -12.41 5.60 -6.05
C ILE A 275 -13.58 6.10 -6.89
N LEU A 276 -13.43 6.09 -8.21
CA LEU A 276 -14.38 6.73 -9.13
C LEU A 276 -15.71 5.98 -9.23
N ILE A 277 -15.67 4.65 -9.21
CA ILE A 277 -16.85 3.80 -9.33
C ILE A 277 -17.32 3.36 -7.95
N GLY A 278 -16.42 2.85 -7.11
CA GLY A 278 -16.76 2.34 -5.79
C GLY A 278 -17.31 3.44 -4.87
N MET A 279 -16.44 4.34 -4.42
CA MET A 279 -16.82 5.47 -3.56
C MET A 279 -17.76 6.43 -4.28
N GLY A 280 -17.57 6.70 -5.58
CA GLY A 280 -18.50 7.51 -6.37
C GLY A 280 -19.93 6.95 -6.39
N THR A 281 -20.11 5.62 -6.47
CA THR A 281 -21.46 5.02 -6.36
C THR A 281 -22.02 5.19 -4.94
N MET A 282 -21.20 4.98 -3.91
CA MET A 282 -21.63 5.17 -2.52
C MET A 282 -22.07 6.61 -2.26
N ASP A 283 -21.35 7.59 -2.79
CA ASP A 283 -21.68 9.02 -2.71
C ASP A 283 -23.03 9.31 -3.39
N THR A 284 -23.23 8.85 -4.63
CA THR A 284 -24.50 9.06 -5.35
C THR A 284 -25.72 8.41 -4.67
N LEU A 285 -25.50 7.37 -3.86
CA LEU A 285 -26.52 6.70 -3.08
C LEU A 285 -26.70 7.32 -1.68
N GLY A 286 -25.95 8.37 -1.34
CA GLY A 286 -26.01 9.04 -0.04
C GLY A 286 -25.50 8.17 1.11
N LEU A 287 -24.55 7.27 0.84
CA LEU A 287 -24.02 6.31 1.81
C LEU A 287 -22.75 6.79 2.53
N LEU A 288 -22.23 7.98 2.17
CA LEU A 288 -21.03 8.59 2.75
C LEU A 288 -21.39 9.66 3.80
N ASN A 289 -22.13 9.26 4.83
CA ASN A 289 -22.69 10.19 5.83
C ASN A 289 -22.69 9.61 7.26
N GLY A 290 -21.91 8.56 7.51
CA GLY A 290 -21.85 7.89 8.80
C GLY A 290 -23.05 6.98 9.13
N SER A 291 -24.06 6.86 8.25
CA SER A 291 -25.27 6.08 8.58
C SER A 291 -25.10 4.57 8.44
N LEU A 292 -24.02 4.11 7.83
CA LEU A 292 -23.76 2.69 7.60
C LEU A 292 -23.22 2.01 8.85
N SER A 293 -23.53 0.72 9.02
CA SER A 293 -22.88 -0.13 10.02
C SER A 293 -21.56 -0.70 9.50
N ASN A 294 -20.63 -1.09 10.38
CA ASN A 294 -19.38 -1.75 9.99
C ASN A 294 -19.64 -3.01 9.14
N ALA A 295 -20.67 -3.79 9.47
CA ALA A 295 -21.06 -4.96 8.69
C ALA A 295 -21.55 -4.59 7.28
N ALA A 296 -22.33 -3.51 7.15
CA ALA A 296 -22.79 -3.05 5.84
C ALA A 296 -21.61 -2.60 4.96
N VAL A 297 -20.69 -1.79 5.50
CA VAL A 297 -19.48 -1.36 4.78
C VAL A 297 -18.63 -2.55 4.36
N LEU A 298 -18.44 -3.54 5.25
CA LEU A 298 -17.70 -4.75 4.93
C LEU A 298 -18.33 -5.50 3.74
N TRP A 299 -19.64 -5.69 3.75
CA TRP A 299 -20.34 -6.36 2.64
C TRP A 299 -20.27 -5.57 1.34
N ILE A 300 -20.48 -4.25 1.37
CA ILE A 300 -20.33 -3.38 0.20
C ILE A 300 -18.92 -3.51 -0.38
N SER A 301 -17.89 -3.48 0.46
CA SER A 301 -16.49 -3.61 0.07
C SER A 301 -16.20 -4.97 -0.58
N LEU A 302 -16.70 -6.06 0.02
CA LEU A 302 -16.53 -7.42 -0.52
C LEU A 302 -17.29 -7.61 -1.84
N SER A 303 -18.50 -7.06 -1.95
CA SER A 303 -19.28 -7.07 -3.19
C SER A 303 -18.57 -6.30 -4.30
N PHE A 304 -17.98 -5.14 -3.99
CA PHE A 304 -17.18 -4.38 -4.94
C PHE A 304 -15.93 -5.15 -5.39
N CYS A 305 -15.23 -5.81 -4.46
CA CYS A 305 -14.08 -6.66 -4.78
C CYS A 305 -14.47 -7.87 -5.65
N ALA A 306 -15.62 -8.49 -5.40
CA ALA A 306 -16.16 -9.56 -6.23
C ALA A 306 -16.49 -9.07 -7.64
N ALA A 307 -17.09 -7.88 -7.77
CA ALA A 307 -17.35 -7.24 -9.06
C ALA A 307 -16.04 -6.97 -9.83
N CYS A 308 -14.98 -6.53 -9.14
CA CYS A 308 -13.65 -6.36 -9.72
C CYS A 308 -13.06 -7.67 -10.26
N LEU A 309 -13.30 -8.80 -9.58
CA LEU A 309 -12.86 -10.12 -10.06
C LEU A 309 -13.61 -10.54 -11.32
N ILE A 310 -14.92 -10.32 -11.36
CA ILE A 310 -15.74 -10.59 -12.54
C ILE A 310 -15.25 -9.72 -13.70
N TYR A 311 -15.06 -8.42 -13.47
CA TYR A 311 -14.50 -7.50 -14.45
C TYR A 311 -13.15 -7.97 -14.98
N ALA A 312 -12.18 -8.27 -14.10
CA ALA A 312 -10.84 -8.68 -14.51
C ALA A 312 -10.87 -9.99 -15.33
N HIS A 313 -11.79 -10.90 -14.97
CA HIS A 313 -12.01 -12.13 -15.73
C HIS A 313 -12.56 -11.85 -17.12
N LEU A 314 -13.57 -10.99 -17.26
CA LEU A 314 -14.16 -10.64 -18.55
C LEU A 314 -13.19 -9.83 -19.43
N TRP A 315 -12.48 -8.88 -18.82
CA TRP A 315 -11.53 -8.01 -19.53
C TRP A 315 -10.37 -8.78 -20.17
N GLN A 316 -10.01 -9.95 -19.63
CA GLN A 316 -8.94 -10.78 -20.20
C GLN A 316 -9.23 -11.19 -21.67
N TYR A 317 -10.50 -11.21 -22.08
CA TYR A 317 -10.92 -11.52 -23.45
C TYR A 317 -10.85 -10.31 -24.39
N VAL A 318 -10.77 -9.09 -23.85
CA VAL A 318 -10.67 -7.84 -24.61
C VAL A 318 -9.21 -7.43 -24.78
N ALA A 319 -8.44 -7.39 -23.68
CA ALA A 319 -7.06 -6.93 -23.72
C ALA A 319 -6.14 -7.66 -22.72
N LYS A 320 -4.85 -7.70 -23.03
CA LYS A 320 -3.81 -8.37 -22.19
C LYS A 320 -3.49 -7.63 -20.88
N ARG A 321 -3.91 -6.37 -20.76
CA ARG A 321 -3.65 -5.44 -19.64
C ARG A 321 -4.92 -4.68 -19.35
N GLY A 322 -5.09 -4.21 -18.11
CA GLY A 322 -6.17 -3.30 -17.78
C GLY A 322 -6.04 -1.98 -18.57
N PRO A 323 -7.15 -1.22 -18.73
CA PRO A 323 -7.19 0.03 -19.47
C PRO A 323 -6.07 1.01 -19.05
N LEU A 324 -5.89 1.24 -17.75
CA LEU A 324 -4.90 2.22 -17.27
C LEU A 324 -3.48 1.69 -17.35
N GLU A 325 -3.27 0.39 -17.14
CA GLU A 325 -1.96 -0.22 -17.38
C GLU A 325 -1.56 -0.16 -18.85
N ALA A 326 -2.53 -0.30 -19.77
CA ALA A 326 -2.32 -0.14 -21.20
C ALA A 326 -2.01 1.32 -21.56
N LEU A 327 -2.74 2.28 -20.98
CA LEU A 327 -2.51 3.71 -21.16
C LEU A 327 -1.13 4.13 -20.66
N MET A 328 -0.76 3.74 -19.44
CA MET A 328 0.57 4.01 -18.88
C MET A 328 1.66 3.42 -19.77
N ARG A 329 1.48 2.20 -20.28
CA ARG A 329 2.45 1.61 -21.20
C ARG A 329 2.57 2.40 -22.50
N LYS A 330 1.47 2.93 -23.03
CA LYS A 330 1.47 3.74 -24.26
C LYS A 330 2.18 5.09 -24.06
N LEU A 331 1.96 5.75 -22.93
CA LEU A 331 2.47 7.10 -22.66
C LEU A 331 3.86 7.11 -22.01
N ALA A 332 4.17 6.12 -21.18
CA ALA A 332 5.38 6.06 -20.36
C ALA A 332 6.34 4.91 -20.71
N GLY A 333 5.94 3.95 -21.56
CA GLY A 333 6.79 2.85 -22.07
C GLY A 333 6.43 1.44 -21.59
#